data_AF-A0A954QHC8-F1
#
_entry.id   AF-A0A954QHC8-F1
#
_cell.length_a   1.000
_cell.length_b   1.000
_cell.length_c   1.000
_cell.angle_alpha   90.00
_cell.angle_beta   90.00
_cell.angle_gamma   90.00
#
_symmetry.space_group_name_H-M   'P 1'
#
loop_
_entity.id
_entity.type
_entity.pdbx_description
1 polymer ?
#
loop_
_entity_poly.entity_id
_entity_poly.type
_entity_poly.pdbx_seq_one_letter_code
_entity_poly.pdbx_strand_id
1 'polypeptide(L)'
;MSTGEQIQQQAEEFRRRYQAVRDQIGRVIVGHDDIVHGVLTCLFVGGHCLLEGVPGLGKTMLVRTLAQTLDLQFSRIQFTPDLMPADILGTNMVMETPEGKRVFEFQKGPIFTQICLADEINRATPKTQSAMLET
;
A
#
# COMPACT_ATOMS: atom_id res chain seq x y z
N MET A 1 11.39 -36.37 -6.32
CA MET A 1 10.40 -35.64 -7.14
C MET A 1 11.15 -35.02 -8.29
N SER A 2 10.63 -35.15 -9.50
CA SER A 2 11.17 -34.43 -10.65
C SER A 2 10.95 -32.92 -10.47
N THR A 3 11.78 -32.09 -11.10
CA THR A 3 11.58 -30.62 -11.09
C THR A 3 10.18 -30.23 -11.58
N GLY A 4 9.62 -30.99 -12.52
CA GLY A 4 8.26 -30.77 -13.03
C GLY A 4 7.17 -31.03 -11.98
N GLU A 5 7.30 -32.09 -11.19
CA GLU A 5 6.37 -32.40 -10.09
C GLU A 5 6.40 -31.33 -9.00
N GLN A 6 7.58 -30.78 -8.71
CA GLN A 6 7.74 -29.71 -7.70
C GLN A 6 7.08 -28.40 -8.15
N ILE A 7 7.27 -28.00 -9.41
CA ILE A 7 6.64 -26.80 -9.98
C ILE A 7 5.12 -26.93 -9.98
N GLN A 8 4.59 -28.08 -10.37
CA GLN A 8 3.15 -28.35 -10.37
C GLN A 8 2.57 -28.20 -8.96
N GLN A 9 3.22 -28.79 -7.95
CA GLN A 9 2.78 -28.70 -6.56
C GLN A 9 2.78 -27.25 -6.04
N GLN A 10 3.82 -26.48 -6.36
CA GLN A 10 3.91 -25.06 -5.99
C GLN A 10 2.82 -24.22 -6.67
N ALA A 11 2.54 -24.47 -7.94
CA ALA A 11 1.49 -23.77 -8.68
C ALA A 11 0.09 -24.07 -8.11
N GLU A 12 -0.18 -25.33 -7.75
CA GLU A 12 -1.42 -25.73 -7.10
C GLU A 12 -1.59 -25.09 -5.72
N GLU A 13 -0.52 -25.05 -4.93
CA GLU A 13 -0.53 -24.38 -3.63
C GLU A 13 -0.77 -22.88 -3.77
N PHE A 14 -0.10 -22.21 -4.71
CA PHE A 14 -0.31 -20.79 -5.01
C PHE A 14 -1.76 -20.53 -5.39
N ARG A 15 -2.32 -21.32 -6.33
CA ARG A 15 -3.72 -21.17 -6.76
C ARG A 15 -4.70 -21.29 -5.59
N ARG A 16 -4.47 -22.25 -4.68
CA ARG A 16 -5.29 -22.43 -3.48
C ARG A 16 -5.22 -21.23 -2.55
N ARG A 17 -4.02 -20.72 -2.26
CA ARG A 17 -3.83 -19.54 -1.40
C ARG A 17 -4.44 -18.28 -2.02
N TYR A 18 -4.24 -18.09 -3.32
CA TYR A 18 -4.81 -16.99 -4.09
C TYR A 18 -6.34 -16.99 -4.03
N GLN A 19 -6.98 -18.15 -4.22
CA GLN A 19 -8.42 -18.28 -4.10
C GLN A 19 -8.91 -17.94 -2.69
N ALA A 20 -8.23 -18.44 -1.64
CA ALA A 20 -8.60 -18.14 -0.26
C ALA A 20 -8.53 -16.64 0.06
N VAL A 21 -7.52 -15.93 -0.46
CA VAL A 21 -7.40 -14.47 -0.33
C VAL A 21 -8.56 -13.77 -1.04
N ARG A 22 -8.87 -14.16 -2.29
CA ARG A 22 -10.00 -13.59 -3.03
C ARG A 22 -11.33 -13.80 -2.33
N ASP A 23 -11.59 -15.01 -1.85
CA ASP A 23 -12.82 -15.34 -1.14
C ASP A 23 -12.97 -14.51 0.13
N GLN A 24 -11.87 -14.25 0.85
CA GLN A 24 -11.88 -13.41 2.04
C GLN A 24 -12.15 -11.94 1.71
N ILE A 25 -11.55 -11.40 0.65
CA ILE A 25 -11.81 -10.03 0.17
C ILE A 25 -13.27 -9.89 -0.29
N GLY A 26 -13.80 -10.90 -1.00
CA GLY A 26 -15.17 -10.93 -1.53
C GLY A 26 -16.27 -10.89 -0.47
N ARG A 27 -15.95 -11.17 0.81
CA ARG A 27 -16.89 -11.01 1.93
C ARG A 27 -17.18 -9.55 2.28
N VAL A 28 -16.26 -8.65 1.93
CA VAL A 28 -16.37 -7.20 2.23
C VAL A 28 -16.59 -6.41 0.95
N ILE A 29 -15.89 -6.78 -0.13
CA ILE A 29 -15.94 -6.09 -1.42
C ILE A 29 -16.80 -6.89 -2.39
N VAL A 30 -18.03 -6.43 -2.63
CA VAL A 30 -19.00 -7.09 -3.50
C VAL A 30 -19.04 -6.43 -4.89
N GLY A 31 -19.06 -7.23 -5.96
CA GLY A 31 -19.29 -6.73 -7.32
C GLY A 31 -18.07 -6.10 -8.02
N HIS A 32 -16.86 -6.24 -7.46
CA HIS A 32 -15.62 -5.66 -7.99
C HIS A 32 -14.52 -6.70 -8.25
N ASP A 33 -14.89 -7.91 -8.70
CA ASP A 33 -13.98 -9.03 -8.91
C ASP A 33 -12.77 -8.70 -9.80
N ASP A 34 -12.99 -8.00 -10.92
CA ASP A 34 -11.94 -7.64 -11.86
C ASP A 34 -10.94 -6.64 -11.25
N ILE A 35 -11.44 -5.69 -10.45
CA ILE A 35 -10.59 -4.72 -9.74
C ILE A 35 -9.76 -5.44 -8.68
N VAL A 36 -10.37 -6.33 -7.89
CA VAL A 36 -9.66 -7.15 -6.90
C VAL A 36 -8.56 -7.97 -7.56
N HIS A 37 -8.87 -8.61 -8.70
CA HIS A 37 -7.89 -9.37 -9.47
C HIS A 37 -6.72 -8.49 -9.96
N GLY A 38 -7.02 -7.31 -10.51
CA GLY A 38 -6.00 -6.37 -10.99
C GLY A 38 -5.09 -5.86 -9.87
N VAL A 39 -5.66 -5.49 -8.72
CA VAL A 39 -4.88 -4.99 -7.56
C VAL A 39 -4.01 -6.10 -6.97
N LEU A 40 -4.53 -7.33 -6.83
CA LEU A 40 -3.73 -8.47 -6.37
C LEU A 40 -2.59 -8.78 -7.35
N THR A 41 -2.87 -8.76 -8.65
CA THR A 41 -1.85 -8.96 -9.69
C THR A 41 -0.76 -7.89 -9.58
N CYS A 42 -1.16 -6.62 -9.46
CA CYS A 42 -0.25 -5.49 -9.28
C CYS A 42 0.65 -5.67 -8.05
N LEU A 43 0.08 -6.08 -6.92
CA LEU A 43 0.83 -6.36 -5.69
C LEU A 43 1.88 -7.48 -5.90
N PHE A 44 1.49 -8.60 -6.53
CA PHE A 44 2.40 -9.74 -6.69
C PHE A 44 3.55 -9.49 -7.67
N VAL A 45 3.37 -8.57 -8.62
CA VAL A 45 4.45 -8.17 -9.55
C VAL A 45 5.28 -6.99 -9.01
N GLY A 46 4.97 -6.48 -7.81
CA GLY A 46 5.67 -5.35 -7.20
C GLY A 46 5.39 -4.00 -7.90
N GLY A 47 4.22 -3.85 -8.51
CA GLY A 47 3.81 -2.64 -9.20
C GLY A 47 3.03 -1.65 -8.32
N HIS A 48 2.69 -0.51 -8.90
CA HIS A 48 1.76 0.47 -8.34
C HIS A 48 0.52 0.59 -9.21
N CYS A 49 -0.66 0.68 -8.59
CA CYS A 49 -1.93 0.83 -9.30
C CYS A 49 -2.54 2.20 -9.08
N LEU A 50 -3.06 2.79 -10.17
CA LEU A 50 -3.92 3.97 -10.10
C LEU A 50 -5.39 3.53 -10.10
N LEU A 51 -6.12 3.87 -9.04
CA LEU A 51 -7.54 3.53 -8.91
C LEU A 51 -8.42 4.74 -9.25
N GLU A 52 -8.92 4.81 -10.47
CA GLU A 52 -9.84 5.84 -10.93
C GLU A 52 -11.32 5.45 -10.73
N GLY A 53 -12.21 6.44 -10.70
CA GLY A 53 -13.65 6.24 -10.42
C GLY A 53 -14.19 7.23 -9.39
N VAL A 54 -15.52 7.29 -9.29
CA VAL A 54 -16.21 8.30 -8.45
C VAL A 54 -15.98 8.07 -6.95
N PRO A 55 -16.07 9.13 -6.12
CA PRO A 55 -16.04 8.99 -4.67
C PRO A 55 -17.12 8.03 -4.16
N GLY A 56 -16.82 7.29 -3.09
CA GLY A 56 -17.78 6.39 -2.45
C GLY A 56 -17.83 4.96 -3.01
N LEU A 57 -17.08 4.62 -4.06
CA LEU A 57 -16.98 3.24 -4.60
C LEU A 57 -16.12 2.28 -3.76
N GLY A 58 -15.92 2.59 -2.47
CA GLY A 58 -15.21 1.67 -1.58
C GLY A 58 -13.71 1.49 -1.87
N LYS A 59 -13.04 2.34 -2.66
CA LYS A 59 -11.59 2.22 -2.95
C LYS A 59 -10.73 2.11 -1.68
N THR A 60 -11.01 2.97 -0.70
CA THR A 60 -10.35 2.94 0.61
C THR A 60 -10.65 1.64 1.38
N MET A 61 -11.87 1.12 1.25
CA MET A 61 -12.27 -0.14 1.87
C MET A 61 -11.58 -1.33 1.19
N LEU A 62 -11.46 -1.32 -0.14
CA LEU A 62 -10.78 -2.34 -0.91
C LEU A 62 -9.32 -2.47 -0.48
N VAL A 63 -8.56 -1.37 -0.51
CA VAL A 63 -7.13 -1.41 -0.18
C VAL A 63 -6.91 -1.79 1.28
N ARG A 64 -7.74 -1.28 2.20
CA ARG A 64 -7.70 -1.67 3.62
C ARG A 64 -8.00 -3.16 3.82
N THR A 65 -9.05 -3.67 3.18
CA THR A 65 -9.44 -5.09 3.28
C THR A 65 -8.33 -5.99 2.75
N LEU A 66 -7.69 -5.59 1.65
CA LEU A 66 -6.58 -6.32 1.06
C LEU A 66 -5.37 -6.36 2.00
N ALA A 67 -4.98 -5.23 2.58
CA ALA A 67 -3.89 -5.18 3.55
C ALA A 67 -4.17 -6.04 4.80
N GLN A 68 -5.40 -6.00 5.32
CA GLN A 68 -5.82 -6.83 6.45
C GLN A 68 -5.85 -8.33 6.11
N THR A 69 -6.30 -8.69 4.92
CA THR A 69 -6.37 -10.09 4.48
C THR A 69 -4.98 -10.71 4.32
N LEU A 70 -3.99 -9.89 3.95
CA LEU A 70 -2.62 -10.31 3.71
C LEU A 70 -1.67 -10.04 4.89
N ASP A 71 -2.19 -9.52 6.01
CA ASP A 71 -1.41 -9.11 7.19
C ASP A 71 -0.25 -8.15 6.87
N LEU A 72 -0.55 -7.12 6.07
CA LEU A 72 0.39 -6.10 5.63
C LEU A 72 0.18 -4.80 6.40
N GLN A 73 1.25 -4.07 6.73
CA GLN A 73 1.08 -2.72 7.26
C GLN A 73 0.45 -1.85 6.18
N PHE A 74 -0.49 -1.03 6.63
CA PHE A 74 -1.28 -0.16 5.79
C PHE A 74 -1.14 1.27 6.26
N SER A 75 -0.90 2.17 5.33
CA SER A 75 -0.92 3.61 5.55
C SER A 75 -1.87 4.28 4.56
N ARG A 76 -2.53 5.35 5.00
CA ARG A 76 -3.36 6.19 4.16
C ARG A 76 -2.86 7.61 4.23
N ILE A 77 -2.50 8.18 3.08
CA ILE A 77 -2.09 9.57 2.94
C ILE A 77 -3.20 10.28 2.17
N GLN A 78 -3.84 11.24 2.81
CA GLN A 78 -4.80 12.12 2.15
C GLN A 78 -4.03 13.29 1.55
N PHE A 79 -4.05 13.43 0.23
CA PHE A 79 -3.37 14.55 -0.43
C PHE A 79 -4.21 15.83 -0.27
N THR A 80 -3.54 16.89 0.17
CA THR A 80 -4.11 18.22 0.35
C THR A 80 -3.14 19.27 -0.24
N PRO A 81 -3.62 20.49 -0.56
CA PRO A 81 -2.77 21.51 -1.18
C PRO A 81 -1.57 21.95 -0.33
N ASP A 82 -1.66 21.78 0.99
CA ASP A 82 -0.67 22.12 2.01
C ASP A 82 0.31 20.99 2.34
N LEU A 83 0.07 19.78 1.85
CA LEU A 83 0.91 18.62 2.14
C LEU A 83 2.32 18.81 1.57
N MET A 84 3.34 18.72 2.41
CA MET A 84 4.75 18.85 2.03
C MET A 84 5.40 17.48 1.79
N PRO A 85 6.47 17.39 0.98
CA PRO A 85 7.24 16.16 0.81
C PRO A 85 7.69 15.52 2.13
N ALA A 86 8.09 16.33 3.11
CA ALA A 86 8.51 15.86 4.43
C ALA A 86 7.38 15.18 5.22
N ASP A 87 6.12 15.52 4.95
CA ASP A 87 4.96 14.88 5.61
C ASP A 87 4.70 13.46 5.05
N ILE A 88 5.27 13.13 3.88
CA ILE A 88 5.16 11.82 3.22
C ILE A 88 6.40 10.99 3.48
N LEU A 89 7.57 11.56 3.23
CA LEU A 89 8.88 10.90 3.35
C LEU A 89 9.39 10.89 4.79
N GLY A 90 8.96 11.81 5.64
CA GLY A 90 9.52 12.00 6.97
C GLY A 90 10.59 13.09 7.02
N THR A 91 11.10 13.33 8.22
CA THR A 91 12.00 14.46 8.50
C THR A 91 12.98 14.13 9.63
N ASN A 92 14.12 14.82 9.64
CA ASN A 92 15.08 14.74 10.74
C ASN A 92 14.63 15.70 11.87
N MET A 93 14.32 15.15 13.03
CA MET A 93 13.96 15.92 14.23
C MET A 93 15.15 16.02 15.18
N VAL A 94 15.28 17.17 15.83
CA VAL A 94 16.22 17.34 16.94
C VAL A 94 15.54 16.79 18.20
N MET A 95 16.11 15.72 18.76
CA MET A 95 15.67 15.11 20.00
C MET A 95 16.69 15.42 21.10
N GLU A 96 16.20 15.62 22.32
CA GLU A 96 17.06 15.77 23.49
C GLU A 96 17.15 14.43 24.21
N THR A 97 18.37 13.93 24.38
CA THR A 97 18.63 12.72 25.17
C THR A 97 18.38 13.00 26.65
N PRO A 98 18.15 11.96 27.48
CA PRO A 98 18.03 12.11 28.94
C PRO A 98 19.23 12.82 29.59
N GLU A 99 20.39 12.83 28.92
CA GLU A 99 21.63 13.47 29.34
C GLU A 99 21.77 14.94 28.86
N GLY A 100 20.75 15.50 28.19
CA GLY A 100 20.73 16.89 27.71
C GLY A 100 21.46 17.13 26.37
N LYS A 101 21.92 16.08 25.68
CA LYS A 101 22.53 16.21 24.35
C LYS A 101 21.46 16.27 23.27
N ARG A 102 21.63 17.17 22.30
CA ARG A 102 20.82 17.25 21.08
C ARG A 102 21.32 16.25 20.04
N VAL A 103 20.45 15.36 19.58
CA VAL A 103 20.71 14.40 18.51
C VAL A 103 19.72 14.61 17.37
N PHE A 104 20.15 14.37 16.13
CA PHE A 104 19.25 14.35 14.98
C PHE A 104 18.76 12.92 14.76
N GLU A 105 17.46 12.71 14.81
CA GLU A 105 16.82 11.42 14.58
C GLU A 105 15.84 11.52 13.41
N PHE A 106 15.93 10.59 12.47
CA PHE A 106 15.01 10.51 11.34
C PHE A 106 13.67 9.91 11.78
N GLN A 107 12.60 10.70 11.66
CA GLN A 107 11.24 10.22 11.80
C GLN A 107 10.71 9.81 10.43
N LYS A 108 10.41 8.51 10.30
CA LYS A 108 9.83 7.94 9.08
C LYS A 108 8.44 8.53 8.82
N GLY A 109 8.22 8.96 7.58
CA GLY A 109 6.89 9.38 7.14
C GLY A 109 5.94 8.19 6.90
N PRO A 110 4.68 8.47 6.58
CA PRO A 110 3.64 7.47 6.37
C PRO A 110 3.88 6.58 5.14
N ILE A 111 4.79 6.93 4.23
CA ILE A 111 5.13 6.10 3.05
C ILE A 111 5.87 4.81 3.44
N PHE A 112 6.48 4.75 4.63
CA PHE A 112 7.22 3.58 5.12
C PHE A 112 6.26 2.50 5.61
N THR A 113 5.65 1.79 4.66
CA THR A 113 4.64 0.74 4.88
C THR A 113 4.67 -0.27 3.73
N GLN A 114 4.03 -1.44 3.86
CA GLN A 114 3.91 -2.38 2.73
C GLN A 114 2.84 -1.95 1.74
N ILE A 115 1.75 -1.31 2.20
CA ILE A 115 0.68 -0.79 1.33
C ILE A 115 0.34 0.64 1.72
N CYS A 116 0.57 1.57 0.80
CA CYS A 116 0.19 2.97 0.96
C CYS A 116 -0.96 3.33 0.01
N LEU A 117 -2.08 3.81 0.57
CA LEU A 117 -3.15 4.46 -0.19
C LEU A 117 -2.90 5.97 -0.24
N ALA A 118 -2.50 6.48 -1.40
CA ALA A 118 -2.46 7.91 -1.70
C ALA A 118 -3.82 8.37 -2.24
N ASP A 119 -4.64 8.97 -1.39
CA ASP A 119 -5.99 9.41 -1.73
C ASP A 119 -5.97 10.84 -2.27
N GLU A 120 -6.72 11.09 -3.35
CA GLU A 120 -6.82 12.39 -4.03
C GLU A 120 -5.46 13.01 -4.42
N ILE A 121 -4.53 12.21 -4.96
CA ILE A 121 -3.16 12.61 -5.32
C ILE A 121 -3.08 13.91 -6.14
N ASN A 122 -4.10 14.18 -6.95
CA ASN A 122 -4.27 15.37 -7.78
C ASN A 122 -4.47 16.68 -6.98
N ARG A 123 -4.69 16.62 -5.67
CA ARG A 123 -4.86 17.81 -4.81
C ARG A 123 -3.55 18.41 -4.28
N ALA A 124 -2.45 17.67 -4.29
CA ALA A 124 -1.17 18.20 -3.81
C ALA A 124 -0.37 18.87 -4.92
N THR A 125 0.65 19.63 -4.53
CA THR A 125 1.58 20.29 -5.47
C THR A 125 2.35 19.27 -6.31
N PRO A 126 2.81 19.63 -7.53
CA PRO A 126 3.65 18.75 -8.34
C PRO A 126 4.88 18.23 -7.59
N LYS A 127 5.51 19.08 -6.76
CA LYS A 127 6.68 18.69 -5.96
C LYS A 127 6.35 17.59 -4.94
N THR A 128 5.18 17.66 -4.29
CA THR A 128 4.72 16.65 -3.33
C THR A 128 4.36 15.34 -4.04
N GLN A 129 3.72 15.41 -5.21
CA GLN A 129 3.43 14.23 -6.01
C GLN A 129 4.72 13.53 -6.47
N SER A 130 5.68 14.29 -7.01
CA SER A 130 6.98 13.76 -7.44
C SER A 130 7.75 13.10 -6.30
N ALA A 131 7.75 13.72 -5.11
CA ALA A 131 8.42 13.16 -3.94
C ALA A 131 7.87 11.78 -3.54
N MET A 132 6.57 11.53 -3.75
CA MET A 132 5.97 10.21 -3.51
C MET A 132 6.33 9.20 -4.62
N LEU A 133 6.40 9.63 -5.88
CA LEU A 133 6.60 8.74 -7.02
C LEU A 133 8.08 8.36 -7.25
N GLU A 134 9.01 9.11 -6.67
CA GLU A 134 10.45 8.83 -6.76
C GLU A 134 10.91 7.68 -5.85
N THR A 135 10.10 7.31 -4.84
CA THR A 135 10.41 6.23 -3.88
C THR A 135 10.33 4.85 -4.51
#